data_AF-A0A6A1WS66-F1
#
_entry.id   AF-A0A6A1WS66-F1
#
_cell.length_a   1.000
_cell.length_b   1.000
_cell.length_c   1.000
_cell.angle_alpha   90.00
_cell.angle_beta   90.00
_cell.angle_gamma   90.00
#
_symmetry.space_group_name_H-M   'P 1'
#
loop_
_entity.id
_entity.type
_entity.pdbx_description
1 polymer ?
#
loop_
_entity_poly.entity_id
_entity_poly.type
_entity_poly.pdbx_seq_one_letter_code
_entity_poly.pdbx_strand_id
1 'polypeptide(L)'
;MATTTPRSSKTLSLKLTIDSSSDKVVFAEAGKEFVDFLFGLLQIPIGSIVGLLLDNGMVGSGSLGRVQESIKRPQATFNQTKARILF
;
A
#
# COMPACT_ATOMS: atom_id res chain seq x y z
N MET A 1 28.84 -3.20 25.68
CA MET A 1 29.05 -4.15 24.54
C MET A 1 27.86 -4.00 23.61
N ALA A 2 28.07 -3.51 22.39
CA ALA A 2 27.00 -3.42 21.40
C ALA A 2 26.75 -4.84 20.86
N THR A 3 25.60 -5.40 21.16
CA THR A 3 25.17 -6.71 20.68
C THR A 3 24.96 -6.59 19.17
N THR A 4 25.91 -7.05 18.36
CA THR A 4 25.74 -7.13 16.91
C THR A 4 24.80 -8.29 16.61
N THR A 5 23.49 -8.00 16.57
CA THR A 5 22.48 -8.94 16.07
C THR A 5 22.87 -9.33 14.64
N PRO A 6 23.05 -10.62 14.32
CA PRO A 6 23.31 -11.04 12.95
C PRO A 6 22.13 -10.56 12.09
N ARG A 7 22.43 -9.73 11.08
CA ARG A 7 21.43 -9.33 10.08
C ARG A 7 21.02 -10.59 9.35
N SER A 8 19.88 -11.18 9.71
CA SER A 8 19.30 -12.30 8.98
C SER A 8 19.01 -11.80 7.56
N SER A 9 19.75 -12.28 6.58
CA SER A 9 19.46 -12.02 5.17
C SER A 9 18.10 -12.65 4.85
N LYS A 10 17.12 -11.82 4.50
CA LYS A 10 15.81 -12.32 4.06
C LYS A 10 15.91 -12.69 2.59
N THR A 11 15.76 -13.97 2.29
CA THR A 11 15.72 -14.47 0.92
C THR A 11 14.36 -14.17 0.31
N LEU A 12 14.35 -13.59 -0.89
CA LEU A 12 13.13 -13.44 -1.67
C LEU A 12 12.92 -14.72 -2.49
N SER A 13 11.73 -15.29 -2.43
CA SER A 13 11.40 -16.52 -3.15
C SER A 13 10.02 -16.40 -3.80
N LEU A 14 9.94 -16.86 -5.05
CA LEU A 14 8.74 -16.88 -5.86
C LEU A 14 8.65 -18.25 -6.53
N LYS A 15 7.52 -18.92 -6.36
CA LYS A 15 7.27 -20.24 -6.94
C LYS A 15 6.38 -20.07 -8.17
N LEU A 16 6.86 -20.56 -9.30
CA LEU A 16 6.13 -20.50 -10.57
C LEU A 16 5.60 -21.88 -10.91
N THR A 17 4.31 -21.97 -11.24
CA THR A 17 3.71 -23.18 -11.81
C THR A 17 3.65 -23.00 -13.31
N ILE A 18 4.32 -23.89 -14.03
CA ILE A 18 4.43 -23.85 -15.49
C ILE A 18 3.53 -24.96 -16.06
N ASP A 19 2.68 -24.60 -17.00
CA ASP A 19 2.04 -25.56 -17.88
C ASP A 19 3.08 -26.02 -18.92
N SER A 20 3.56 -27.25 -18.77
CA SER A 20 4.59 -27.83 -19.63
C SER A 20 4.10 -28.12 -21.05
N SER A 21 2.78 -28.12 -21.30
CA SER A 21 2.26 -28.30 -22.65
C SER A 21 2.35 -27.04 -23.49
N SER A 22 2.35 -25.86 -22.85
CA SER A 22 2.36 -24.57 -23.53
C SER A 22 3.57 -23.70 -23.18
N ASP A 23 4.47 -24.20 -22.32
CA ASP A 23 5.63 -23.50 -21.75
C ASP A 23 5.27 -22.14 -21.13
N LYS A 24 4.09 -22.07 -20.49
CA LYS A 24 3.56 -20.83 -19.89
C LYS A 24 3.50 -20.93 -18.38
N VAL A 25 3.88 -19.85 -17.70
CA VAL A 25 3.61 -19.67 -16.27
C VAL A 25 2.11 -19.40 -16.10
N VAL A 26 1.40 -20.35 -15.48
CA VAL A 26 -0.04 -20.24 -15.22
C VAL A 26 -0.33 -19.65 -13.84
N PHE A 27 0.58 -19.84 -12.88
CA PHE A 27 0.46 -19.28 -11.54
C PHE A 27 1.82 -18.89 -10.97
N ALA A 28 1.83 -17.87 -10.12
CA ALA A 28 2.97 -17.44 -9.32
C ALA A 28 2.53 -17.29 -7.85
N GLU A 29 3.16 -18.04 -6.96
CA GLU A 29 2.95 -18.03 -5.52
C GLU A 29 4.13 -17.32 -4.84
N ALA A 30 3.85 -16.33 -3.99
CA ALA A 30 4.86 -15.49 -3.34
C ALA A 30 4.74 -15.55 -1.81
N GLY A 31 5.89 -15.62 -1.14
CA GLY A 31 6.00 -15.48 0.31
C GLY A 31 5.92 -14.02 0.76
N LYS A 32 5.73 -13.81 2.07
CA LYS A 32 5.56 -12.49 2.70
C LYS A 32 6.68 -11.52 2.35
N GLU A 33 7.93 -11.99 2.35
CA GLU A 33 9.12 -11.19 2.11
C GLU A 33 9.13 -10.59 0.70
N PHE A 34 8.69 -11.36 -0.29
CA PHE A 34 8.55 -10.89 -1.67
C PHE A 34 7.42 -9.86 -1.79
N VAL A 35 6.29 -10.13 -1.15
CA VAL A 35 5.12 -9.24 -1.18
C VAL A 35 5.44 -7.90 -0.49
N ASP A 36 6.08 -7.93 0.68
CA ASP A 36 6.55 -6.73 1.39
C ASP A 36 7.53 -5.92 0.54
N PHE A 37 8.49 -6.60 -0.12
CA PHE A 37 9.43 -5.97 -1.04
C PHE A 37 8.72 -5.31 -2.22
N LEU A 38 7.77 -6.01 -2.86
CA LEU A 38 7.02 -5.50 -3.99
C LEU A 38 6.18 -4.27 -3.60
N PHE A 39 5.48 -4.32 -2.47
CA PHE A 39 4.72 -3.17 -1.99
C PHE A 39 5.61 -2.02 -1.55
N GLY A 40 6.76 -2.29 -0.92
CA GLY A 40 7.76 -1.26 -0.59
C GLY A 40 8.29 -0.57 -1.84
N LEU A 41 8.58 -1.33 -2.90
CA LEU A 41 8.98 -0.79 -4.19
C LEU A 41 7.87 0.05 -4.83
N LEU A 42 6.63 -0.42 -4.75
CA LEU A 42 5.47 0.24 -5.35
C LEU A 42 4.96 1.44 -4.54
N GLN A 43 5.32 1.56 -3.25
CA GLN A 43 4.83 2.63 -2.39
C GLN A 43 5.16 4.03 -2.93
N ILE A 44 6.39 4.23 -3.44
CA ILE A 44 6.81 5.51 -4.03
C ILE A 44 6.06 5.81 -5.34
N PRO A 45 6.11 4.95 -6.38
CA PRO A 45 5.42 5.23 -7.63
C PRO A 45 3.89 5.30 -7.48
N ILE A 46 3.28 4.46 -6.63
CA ILE A 46 1.84 4.55 -6.37
C ILE A 46 1.50 5.84 -5.62
N GLY A 47 2.28 6.22 -4.60
CA GLY A 47 2.08 7.49 -3.89
C GLY A 47 2.14 8.69 -4.83
N SER A 48 3.10 8.71 -5.75
CA SER A 48 3.23 9.76 -6.76
C SER A 48 2.07 9.76 -7.76
N ILE A 49 1.66 8.60 -8.29
CA ILE A 49 0.52 8.51 -9.21
C ILE A 49 -0.77 9.00 -8.53
N VAL A 50 -1.01 8.61 -7.29
CA VAL A 50 -2.17 9.08 -6.51
C VAL A 50 -2.11 10.59 -6.29
N GLY A 51 -0.93 11.16 -5.99
CA GLY A 51 -0.72 12.60 -5.88
C GLY A 51 -1.03 13.34 -7.19
N LEU A 52 -0.48 12.87 -8.31
CA LEU A 52 -0.73 13.46 -9.63
C LEU A 52 -2.19 13.35 -10.07
N LEU A 53 -2.85 12.21 -9.81
CA LEU A 53 -4.26 12.03 -10.10
C LEU A 53 -5.15 12.96 -9.25
N LEU A 54 -4.73 13.26 -8.01
CA LEU A 54 -5.41 14.20 -7.13
C LEU A 54 -5.25 15.64 -7.62
N ASP A 55 -4.02 16.03 -7.98
CA ASP A 55 -3.70 17.39 -8.47
C ASP A 55 -4.38 17.69 -9.80
N ASN A 56 -4.58 16.68 -10.65
CA ASN A 56 -5.29 16.80 -11.93
C ASN A 56 -6.83 16.71 -11.79
N GLY A 57 -7.38 16.67 -10.57
CA GLY A 57 -8.83 16.64 -10.34
C GLY A 57 -9.54 15.34 -10.76
N MET A 58 -8.79 14.32 -11.18
CA MET A 58 -9.32 13.11 -11.81
C MET A 58 -9.78 12.04 -10.79
N VAL A 59 -9.50 12.26 -9.50
CA VAL A 59 -9.82 11.33 -8.40
C VAL A 59 -11.27 11.47 -7.90
N GLY A 60 -12.03 12.47 -8.36
CA GLY A 60 -13.37 12.80 -7.84
C GLY A 60 -14.47 11.75 -8.02
N SER A 61 -14.31 10.76 -8.91
CA SER A 61 -15.38 9.78 -9.21
C SER A 61 -14.98 8.30 -9.10
N GLY A 62 -13.74 8.00 -8.73
CA GLY A 62 -13.21 6.62 -8.66
C GLY A 62 -13.14 6.03 -7.23
N SER A 63 -12.79 4.75 -7.12
CA SER A 63 -12.59 4.06 -5.83
C SER A 63 -11.48 4.70 -4.98
N LEU A 64 -10.43 5.22 -5.63
CA LEU A 64 -9.34 5.97 -4.97
C LEU A 64 -9.83 7.29 -4.35
N GLY A 65 -10.83 7.95 -4.95
CA GLY A 65 -11.45 9.14 -4.40
C GLY A 65 -12.11 8.90 -3.06
N ARG A 66 -12.81 7.76 -2.93
CA ARG A 66 -13.46 7.36 -1.68
C ARG A 66 -12.45 7.10 -0.55
N VAL A 67 -11.32 6.48 -0.86
CA VAL A 67 -10.24 6.21 0.11
C VAL A 67 -9.54 7.52 0.49
N GLN A 68 -9.22 8.37 -0.48
CA GLN A 68 -8.64 9.70 -0.26
C GLN A 68 -9.57 10.58 0.58
N GLU A 69 -10.87 10.56 0.32
CA GLU A 69 -11.86 11.29 1.11
C GLU A 69 -11.94 10.75 2.54
N SER A 70 -11.85 9.43 2.74
CA SER A 70 -11.79 8.83 4.07
C SER A 70 -10.55 9.25 4.85
N ILE A 71 -9.41 9.44 4.17
CA ILE A 71 -8.17 9.97 4.76
C ILE A 71 -8.27 11.48 5.03
N LYS A 72 -8.95 12.24 4.16
CA LYS A 72 -9.27 13.66 4.34
C LYS A 72 -10.39 13.91 5.35
N ARG A 73 -11.04 12.87 5.86
CA ARG A 73 -11.93 12.90 7.03
C ARG A 73 -11.20 12.61 8.36
N PRO A 74 -10.24 13.43 8.84
CA PRO A 74 -9.93 13.47 10.28
C PRO A 74 -10.60 14.68 10.94
N GLN A 75 -11.39 14.41 11.99
CA GLN A 75 -11.73 15.32 13.10
C GLN A 75 -12.69 16.51 12.89
N ALA A 76 -13.66 16.45 11.97
CA ALA A 76 -14.82 17.36 12.08
C ALA A 76 -15.62 17.09 13.38
N THR A 77 -15.66 15.84 13.85
CA THR A 77 -16.46 15.42 15.02
C THR A 77 -15.84 15.80 16.37
N PHE A 78 -14.51 15.80 16.51
CA PHE A 78 -13.85 16.22 17.76
C PHE A 78 -14.00 17.71 18.03
N ASN A 79 -13.89 18.55 17.00
CA ASN A 79 -14.07 20.00 17.16
C ASN A 79 -15.54 20.38 17.37
N GLN A 80 -16.49 19.63 16.80
CA GLN A 80 -17.92 19.83 17.08
C GLN A 80 -18.29 19.39 18.51
N THR A 81 -17.67 18.33 19.01
CA THR A 81 -17.90 17.84 20.38
C THR A 81 -17.34 18.81 21.41
N LYS A 82 -16.16 19.42 21.16
CA LYS A 82 -15.61 20.48 22.01
C LYS A 82 -16.52 21.73 22.02
N ALA A 83 -17.13 22.09 20.88
CA ALA A 83 -18.08 23.20 20.82
C ALA A 83 -19.42 22.89 21.54
N ARG A 84 -19.90 21.64 21.53
CA ARG A 84 -21.16 21.24 22.21
C ARG A 84 -21.04 21.03 23.73
N ILE A 85 -19.84 20.87 24.27
CA ILE A 85 -19.59 20.72 25.72
C ILE A 85 -19.27 22.08 26.38
N LEU A 86 -19.08 23.13 25.57
CA LEU A 86 -18.84 24.51 26.00
C LEU A 86 -20.12 25.38 26.01
N PHE A 87 -21.31 24.78 25.84
CA PHE A 87 -22.63 25.41 26.04
C PHE A 87 -23.50 24.53 26.93
#